data_AF-A0A928M2B3-F1
#
_entry.id   AF-A0A928M2B3-F1
#
_cell.length_a   1.000
_cell.length_b   1.000
_cell.length_c   1.000
_cell.angle_alpha   90.00
_cell.angle_beta   90.00
_cell.angle_gamma   90.00
#
_symmetry.space_group_name_H-M   'P 1'
#
loop_
_entity.id
_entity.type
_entity.pdbx_description
1 polymer ?
#
loop_
_entity_poly.entity_id
_entity_poly.type
_entity_poly.pdbx_seq_one_letter_code
_entity_poly.pdbx_strand_id
1 'polypeptide(L)'
;MKEILSRFLHKNHVDAQNIKYIIREEGLTKIYLADNRIIETYHTIKSLRELLSEDEFLNVGKGLLLSASYIADIDHGIYTMTDGRSFHGRKRNFSEHAHNKAMLVSKRETQAVSDFPTEYAILDKMPIPFAILEVTELSDRNFPEFYFRYCNNEFLNYHNCSMEDILNKSHLEFFGFAMTHLLAAFADIAFNGGSRIIHNYREDNHRDCTMHCFQLRENYCAVAVVSWEYK
;
A
#
# COMPACT_ATOMS: atom_id res chain seq x y z
N MET A 1 -16.07 20.38 -23.81
CA MET A 1 -16.39 20.13 -22.38
C MET A 1 -15.18 19.66 -21.60
N LYS A 2 -14.46 18.61 -22.03
CA LYS A 2 -13.21 18.13 -21.38
C LYS A 2 -12.14 19.22 -21.19
N GLU A 3 -11.92 20.08 -22.19
CA GLU A 3 -10.91 21.15 -22.13
C GLU A 3 -11.21 22.25 -21.10
N ILE A 4 -12.49 22.54 -20.84
CA ILE A 4 -12.89 23.51 -19.81
C ILE A 4 -12.61 22.93 -18.42
N LEU A 5 -12.93 21.64 -18.25
CA LEU A 5 -12.76 20.94 -17.00
C LEU A 5 -11.28 20.70 -16.66
N SER A 6 -10.45 20.40 -17.66
CA SER A 6 -8.99 20.29 -17.46
C SER A 6 -8.37 21.63 -17.07
N ARG A 7 -8.78 22.74 -17.70
CA ARG A 7 -8.36 24.09 -17.29
C ARG A 7 -8.82 24.42 -15.88
N PHE A 8 -10.01 24.00 -15.48
CA PHE A 8 -10.51 24.17 -14.11
C PHE A 8 -9.63 23.44 -13.08
N LEU A 9 -9.32 22.17 -13.31
CA LEU A 9 -8.45 21.40 -12.40
C LEU A 9 -7.04 22.02 -12.31
N HIS A 10 -6.46 22.39 -13.46
CA HIS A 10 -5.16 23.04 -13.52
C HIS A 10 -5.14 24.38 -12.76
N LYS A 11 -6.16 25.23 -12.96
CA LYS A 11 -6.27 26.53 -12.27
C LYS A 11 -6.37 26.39 -10.74
N ASN A 12 -6.96 25.30 -10.26
CA ASN A 12 -7.12 25.04 -8.83
C ASN A 12 -6.01 24.16 -8.24
N HIS A 13 -4.96 23.85 -9.03
CA HIS A 13 -3.86 22.97 -8.62
C HIS A 13 -4.36 21.62 -8.11
N VAL A 14 -5.27 21.01 -8.88
CA VAL A 14 -5.85 19.69 -8.58
C VAL A 14 -5.21 18.66 -9.50
N ASP A 15 -4.43 17.77 -8.91
CA ASP A 15 -3.98 16.53 -9.54
C ASP A 15 -5.00 15.43 -9.24
N ALA A 16 -5.31 14.59 -10.25
CA ALA A 16 -6.19 13.44 -10.10
C ALA A 16 -5.70 12.48 -8.99
N GLN A 17 -4.39 12.28 -8.87
CA GLN A 17 -3.80 11.39 -7.86
C GLN A 17 -4.02 11.86 -6.42
N ASN A 18 -4.28 13.16 -6.24
CA ASN A 18 -4.51 13.76 -4.93
C ASN A 18 -6.00 13.80 -4.55
N ILE A 19 -6.91 13.34 -5.40
CA ILE A 19 -8.35 13.32 -5.10
C ILE A 19 -8.68 12.07 -4.28
N LYS A 20 -9.24 12.24 -3.09
CA LYS A 20 -9.75 11.13 -2.24
C LYS A 20 -11.13 10.68 -2.70
N TYR A 21 -12.06 11.63 -2.79
CA TYR A 21 -13.44 11.38 -3.19
C TYR A 21 -14.12 12.65 -3.69
N ILE A 22 -15.17 12.47 -4.48
CA ILE A 22 -16.00 13.54 -5.05
C ILE A 22 -17.44 13.26 -4.66
N ILE A 23 -18.08 14.25 -4.04
CA ILE A 23 -19.46 14.16 -3.57
C ILE A 23 -20.28 15.25 -4.23
N ARG A 24 -21.49 14.92 -4.70
CA ARG A 24 -22.46 15.89 -5.18
C ARG A 24 -23.61 16.01 -4.19
N GLU A 25 -23.73 17.19 -3.60
CA GLU A 25 -24.74 17.57 -2.63
C GLU A 25 -25.42 18.85 -3.12
N GLU A 26 -26.76 18.88 -3.10
CA GLU A 26 -27.54 20.11 -3.39
C GLU A 26 -27.21 20.81 -4.72
N GLY A 27 -26.76 20.05 -5.73
CA GLY A 27 -26.41 20.62 -7.04
C GLY A 27 -24.99 21.16 -7.15
N LEU A 28 -24.21 21.12 -6.06
CA LEU A 28 -22.79 21.45 -6.01
C LEU A 28 -21.95 20.17 -5.92
N THR A 29 -20.83 20.14 -6.62
CA THR A 29 -19.87 19.05 -6.56
C THR A 29 -18.66 19.49 -5.75
N LYS A 30 -18.33 18.73 -4.71
CA LYS A 30 -17.20 18.95 -3.82
C LYS A 30 -16.14 17.89 -4.10
N ILE A 31 -14.91 18.32 -4.38
CA ILE A 31 -13.74 17.47 -4.62
C ILE A 31 -12.87 17.54 -3.36
N TYR A 32 -12.71 16.43 -2.67
CA TYR A 32 -11.92 16.33 -1.45
C TYR A 32 -10.52 15.81 -1.78
N LEU A 33 -9.51 16.59 -1.40
CA LEU A 33 -8.10 16.29 -1.70
C LEU A 33 -7.35 15.74 -0.50
N ALA A 34 -6.24 15.05 -0.75
CA ALA A 34 -5.37 14.46 0.26
C ALA A 34 -4.76 15.52 1.20
N ASP A 35 -4.50 16.72 0.70
CA ASP A 35 -4.03 17.88 1.48
C ASP A 35 -5.13 18.58 2.30
N ASN A 36 -6.31 17.95 2.41
CA ASN A 36 -7.51 18.44 3.09
C ASN A 36 -8.18 19.66 2.46
N ARG A 37 -7.74 20.14 1.28
CA ARG A 37 -8.52 21.13 0.54
C ARG A 37 -9.82 20.53 -0.01
N ILE A 38 -10.83 21.38 -0.09
CA ILE A 38 -12.11 21.06 -0.71
C ILE A 38 -12.32 22.05 -1.85
N ILE A 39 -12.44 21.55 -3.07
CA ILE A 39 -12.70 22.36 -4.26
C ILE A 39 -14.16 22.19 -4.67
N GLU A 40 -14.89 23.30 -4.74
CA GLU A 40 -16.29 23.31 -5.12
C GLU A 40 -16.48 23.67 -6.58
N THR A 41 -17.43 23.01 -7.24
CA THR A 41 -17.73 23.26 -8.64
C THR A 41 -19.16 22.88 -9.01
N TYR A 42 -19.71 23.54 -10.02
CA TYR A 42 -20.99 23.18 -10.62
C TYR A 42 -20.86 22.10 -11.70
N HIS A 43 -19.63 21.69 -12.04
CA HIS A 43 -19.41 20.58 -12.97
C HIS A 43 -20.01 19.28 -12.42
N THR A 44 -20.63 18.50 -13.31
CA THR A 44 -21.29 17.25 -12.93
C THR A 44 -20.27 16.15 -12.62
N ILE A 45 -20.63 15.18 -11.79
CA ILE A 45 -19.79 13.98 -11.57
C ILE A 45 -19.59 13.21 -12.88
N LYS A 46 -20.58 13.18 -13.78
CA LYS A 46 -20.44 12.52 -15.08
C LYS A 46 -19.28 13.14 -15.88
N SER A 47 -19.24 14.48 -15.97
CA SER A 47 -18.15 15.17 -16.67
C SER A 47 -16.79 14.98 -16.02
N LEU A 48 -16.73 14.89 -14.68
CA LEU A 48 -15.49 14.60 -13.95
C LEU A 48 -15.02 13.17 -14.20
N ARG A 49 -15.92 12.19 -14.18
CA ARG A 49 -15.61 10.78 -14.50
C ARG A 49 -15.15 10.59 -15.95
N GLU A 50 -15.64 11.36 -16.92
CA GLU A 50 -15.15 11.25 -18.30
C GLU A 50 -13.71 11.78 -18.48
N LEU A 51 -13.21 12.53 -17.49
CA LEU A 51 -11.85 13.08 -17.45
C LEU A 51 -10.92 12.24 -16.58
N LEU A 52 -11.43 11.72 -15.47
CA LEU A 52 -10.72 10.88 -14.51
C LEU A 52 -10.85 9.40 -14.92
N SER A 53 -9.75 8.64 -14.96
CA SER A 53 -9.77 7.25 -15.45
C SER A 53 -10.78 6.37 -14.69
N GLU A 54 -11.56 5.56 -15.40
CA GLU A 54 -12.57 4.69 -14.76
C GLU A 54 -11.94 3.65 -13.82
N ASP A 55 -10.72 3.22 -14.11
CA ASP A 55 -9.95 2.25 -13.30
C ASP A 55 -9.36 2.87 -12.02
N GLU A 56 -9.36 4.20 -11.93
CA GLU A 56 -8.87 4.94 -10.76
C GLU A 56 -10.01 5.39 -9.85
N PHE A 57 -11.21 5.59 -10.41
CA PHE A 57 -12.34 6.20 -9.69
C PHE A 57 -13.62 5.36 -9.76
N LEU A 58 -14.04 4.84 -8.61
CA LEU A 58 -15.21 3.99 -8.44
C LEU A 58 -16.48 4.82 -8.21
N ASN A 59 -17.51 4.62 -9.06
CA ASN A 59 -18.82 5.23 -8.87
C ASN A 59 -19.72 4.34 -8.01
N VAL A 60 -19.60 4.49 -6.70
CA VAL A 60 -20.26 3.57 -5.75
C VAL A 60 -21.72 3.96 -5.45
N GLY A 61 -22.14 5.18 -5.78
CA GLY A 61 -23.44 5.73 -5.38
C GLY A 61 -23.92 6.90 -6.26
N LYS A 62 -25.17 7.32 -6.07
CA LYS A 62 -25.69 8.50 -6.77
C LYS A 62 -24.97 9.74 -6.23
N GLY A 63 -24.20 10.40 -7.09
CA GLY A 63 -23.48 11.60 -6.67
C GLY A 63 -22.19 11.29 -5.89
N LEU A 64 -21.64 10.08 -5.99
CA LEU A 64 -20.47 9.68 -5.22
C LEU A 64 -19.43 8.96 -6.08
N LEU A 65 -18.21 9.50 -6.10
CA LEU A 65 -17.07 8.94 -6.81
C LEU A 65 -15.91 8.82 -5.81
N LEU A 66 -15.34 7.62 -5.65
CA LEU A 66 -14.25 7.35 -4.72
C LEU A 66 -12.98 7.02 -5.49
N SER A 67 -11.84 7.55 -5.08
CA SER A 67 -10.55 7.11 -5.63
C SER A 67 -10.18 5.76 -5.05
N ALA A 68 -9.90 4.78 -5.91
CA ALA A 68 -9.52 3.43 -5.52
C ALA A 68 -8.28 3.41 -4.61
N SER A 69 -7.33 4.31 -4.84
CA SER A 69 -6.07 4.41 -4.08
C SER A 69 -6.25 4.87 -2.63
N TYR A 70 -7.38 5.49 -2.31
CA TYR A 70 -7.67 5.95 -0.94
C TYR A 70 -8.72 5.08 -0.23
N ILE A 71 -9.16 3.97 -0.82
CA ILE A 71 -10.07 3.03 -0.15
C ILE A 71 -9.23 2.09 0.71
N ALA A 72 -9.52 2.06 2.01
CA ALA A 72 -8.90 1.19 3.01
C ALA A 72 -9.54 -0.21 3.03
N ASP A 73 -10.86 -0.31 2.93
CA ASP A 73 -11.56 -1.59 2.87
C ASP A 73 -12.93 -1.46 2.19
N ILE A 74 -13.45 -2.58 1.70
CA ILE A 74 -14.83 -2.73 1.27
C ILE A 74 -15.45 -3.91 2.01
N ASP A 75 -16.47 -3.65 2.81
CA ASP A 75 -17.19 -4.68 3.55
C ASP A 75 -18.71 -4.50 3.45
N HIS A 76 -19.43 -5.55 3.05
CA HIS A 76 -20.89 -5.54 2.87
C HIS A 76 -21.46 -4.33 2.08
N GLY A 77 -20.68 -3.77 1.14
CA GLY A 77 -21.04 -2.59 0.36
C GLY A 77 -20.76 -1.24 1.04
N ILE A 78 -20.08 -1.25 2.19
CA ILE A 78 -19.51 -0.08 2.85
C ILE A 78 -18.07 0.06 2.39
N TYR A 79 -17.72 1.25 1.91
CA TYR A 79 -16.38 1.61 1.46
C TYR A 79 -15.76 2.50 2.52
N THR A 80 -14.74 1.99 3.21
CA THR A 80 -13.99 2.75 4.21
C THR A 80 -12.77 3.36 3.54
N MET A 81 -12.59 4.67 3.68
CA MET A 81 -11.45 5.41 3.16
C MET A 81 -10.28 5.40 4.16
N THR A 82 -9.08 5.70 3.67
CA THR A 82 -7.85 5.82 4.49
C THR A 82 -7.92 6.94 5.53
N ASP A 83 -8.79 7.93 5.37
CA ASP A 83 -9.06 8.97 6.38
C ASP A 83 -10.12 8.56 7.41
N GLY A 84 -10.55 7.29 7.40
CA GLY A 84 -11.52 6.72 8.33
C GLY A 84 -12.99 7.01 7.98
N ARG A 85 -13.28 7.81 6.94
CA ARG A 85 -14.67 8.03 6.50
C ARG A 85 -15.21 6.81 5.76
N SER A 86 -16.49 6.53 5.97
CA SER A 86 -17.15 5.39 5.34
C SER A 86 -18.34 5.82 4.49
N PHE A 87 -18.49 5.19 3.33
CA PHE A 87 -19.53 5.48 2.36
C PHE A 87 -20.32 4.23 2.00
N HIS A 88 -21.65 4.37 1.92
CA HIS A 88 -22.50 3.27 1.50
C HIS A 88 -22.63 3.23 -0.03
N GLY A 89 -22.28 2.08 -0.59
CA GLY A 89 -22.56 1.74 -1.98
C GLY A 89 -24.04 1.46 -2.24
N ARG A 90 -24.39 1.21 -3.50
CA ARG A 90 -25.75 0.85 -3.90
C ARG A 90 -26.16 -0.52 -3.33
N LYS A 91 -27.12 -0.53 -2.40
CA LYS A 91 -27.64 -1.73 -1.70
C LYS A 91 -27.98 -2.97 -2.56
N ARG A 92 -28.22 -2.83 -3.87
CA ARG A 92 -28.60 -3.95 -4.77
C ARG A 92 -27.45 -4.43 -5.66
N ASN A 93 -26.25 -3.87 -5.52
CA ASN A 93 -25.11 -4.13 -6.41
C ASN A 93 -24.04 -5.00 -5.73
N PHE A 94 -24.45 -6.09 -5.07
CA PHE A 94 -23.55 -6.98 -4.35
C PHE A 94 -22.39 -7.51 -5.22
N SER A 95 -22.68 -7.90 -6.46
CA SER A 95 -21.65 -8.36 -7.41
C SER A 95 -20.63 -7.28 -7.76
N GLU A 96 -21.05 -6.01 -7.84
CA GLU A 96 -20.16 -4.89 -8.12
C GLU A 96 -19.26 -4.59 -6.92
N HIS A 97 -19.81 -4.68 -5.70
CA HIS A 97 -19.02 -4.54 -4.47
C HIS A 97 -17.97 -5.65 -4.35
N ALA A 98 -18.35 -6.90 -4.63
CA ALA A 98 -17.41 -8.02 -4.64
C ALA A 98 -16.32 -7.84 -5.72
N HIS A 99 -16.71 -7.41 -6.92
CA HIS A 99 -15.77 -7.11 -8.00
C HIS A 99 -14.80 -5.98 -7.61
N ASN A 100 -15.31 -4.87 -7.06
CA ASN A 100 -14.48 -3.75 -6.62
C ASN A 100 -13.53 -4.17 -5.50
N LYS A 101 -13.97 -5.04 -4.57
CA LYS A 101 -13.09 -5.61 -3.53
C LYS A 101 -11.96 -6.43 -4.14
N ALA A 102 -12.27 -7.32 -5.09
CA ALA A 102 -11.26 -8.11 -5.79
C ALA A 102 -10.29 -7.22 -6.59
N MET A 103 -10.79 -6.19 -7.26
CA MET A 103 -9.96 -5.21 -7.98
C MET A 103 -9.06 -4.42 -7.04
N LEU A 104 -9.52 -4.02 -5.85
CA LEU A 104 -8.67 -3.35 -4.86
C LEU A 104 -7.58 -4.27 -4.33
N VAL A 105 -7.89 -5.53 -4.04
CA VAL A 105 -6.88 -6.52 -3.60
C VAL A 105 -5.83 -6.70 -4.69
N SER A 106 -6.25 -6.96 -5.93
CA SER A 106 -5.33 -7.11 -7.07
C SER A 106 -4.53 -5.82 -7.35
N LYS A 107 -5.15 -4.64 -7.21
CA LYS A 107 -4.45 -3.36 -7.39
C LYS A 107 -3.46 -3.09 -6.27
N ARG A 108 -3.72 -3.52 -5.02
CA ARG A 108 -2.73 -3.47 -3.94
C ARG A 108 -1.59 -4.43 -4.17
N GLU A 109 -1.89 -5.65 -4.63
CA GLU A 109 -0.87 -6.61 -5.07
C GLU A 109 -0.03 -6.03 -6.22
N THR A 110 -0.62 -5.26 -7.14
CA THR A 110 0.06 -4.66 -8.30
C THR A 110 0.77 -3.34 -7.98
N GLN A 111 0.24 -2.48 -7.10
CA GLN A 111 0.93 -1.26 -6.64
C GLN A 111 2.08 -1.57 -5.69
N ALA A 112 1.98 -2.66 -4.93
CA ALA A 112 3.12 -3.26 -4.25
C ALA A 112 4.23 -3.68 -5.23
N VAL A 113 3.91 -3.97 -6.50
CA VAL A 113 4.87 -4.25 -7.59
C VAL A 113 5.42 -2.97 -8.23
N SER A 114 4.68 -1.86 -8.30
CA SER A 114 5.02 -0.75 -9.23
C SER A 114 5.95 0.34 -8.67
N ASP A 115 5.91 0.67 -7.39
CA ASP A 115 6.56 1.90 -6.91
C ASP A 115 7.84 1.63 -6.08
N PHE A 116 7.91 0.52 -5.35
CA PHE A 116 9.05 0.20 -4.47
C PHE A 116 10.37 -0.02 -5.21
N PRO A 117 10.45 -0.88 -6.25
CA PRO A 117 11.71 -1.08 -6.97
C PRO A 117 12.25 0.21 -7.60
N THR A 118 11.36 1.10 -8.04
CA THR A 118 11.74 2.39 -8.64
C THR A 118 12.17 3.41 -7.58
N GLU A 119 11.43 3.52 -6.48
CA GLU A 119 11.71 4.44 -5.36
C GLU A 119 13.03 4.10 -4.65
N TYR A 120 13.35 2.81 -4.53
CA TYR A 120 14.51 2.30 -3.80
C TYR A 120 15.63 1.74 -4.68
N ALA A 121 15.62 2.01 -5.99
CA ALA A 121 16.62 1.52 -6.95
C ALA A 121 18.08 1.82 -6.55
N ILE A 122 18.32 2.89 -5.78
CA ILE A 122 19.65 3.22 -5.26
C ILE A 122 20.21 2.11 -4.34
N LEU A 123 19.33 1.37 -3.66
CA LEU A 123 19.69 0.29 -2.74
C LEU A 123 20.09 -1.00 -3.47
N ASP A 124 19.86 -1.10 -4.79
CA ASP A 124 20.32 -2.23 -5.62
C ASP A 124 21.86 -2.31 -5.66
N LYS A 125 22.53 -1.17 -5.43
CA LYS A 125 23.99 -1.06 -5.37
C LYS A 125 24.55 -1.24 -3.96
N MET A 126 23.70 -1.41 -2.96
CA MET A 126 24.16 -1.54 -1.59
C MET A 126 24.84 -2.90 -1.38
N PRO A 127 26.06 -2.96 -0.82
CA PRO A 127 26.88 -4.17 -0.75
C PRO A 127 26.52 -5.09 0.42
N ILE A 128 25.33 -4.95 1.00
CA ILE A 128 24.85 -5.79 2.11
C ILE A 128 23.42 -6.26 1.82
N PRO A 129 23.02 -7.45 2.30
CA PRO A 129 21.66 -7.95 2.16
C PRO A 129 20.64 -6.99 2.76
N PHE A 130 19.64 -6.60 1.98
CA PHE A 130 18.62 -5.67 2.41
C PHE A 130 17.23 -5.99 1.86
N ALA A 131 16.23 -5.84 2.72
CA ALA A 131 14.83 -5.99 2.37
C ALA A 131 13.94 -4.95 3.07
N ILE A 132 12.78 -4.70 2.47
CA ILE A 132 11.72 -3.87 3.04
C ILE A 132 10.49 -4.76 3.20
N LEU A 133 9.99 -4.83 4.43
CA LEU A 133 8.75 -5.53 4.76
C LEU A 133 7.65 -4.51 5.04
N GLU A 134 6.50 -4.72 4.40
CA GLU A 134 5.25 -4.06 4.77
C GLU A 134 4.53 -4.91 5.80
N VAL A 135 4.03 -4.29 6.87
CA VAL A 135 3.10 -4.92 7.80
C VAL A 135 1.68 -4.47 7.47
N THR A 136 0.77 -5.42 7.28
CA THR A 136 -0.66 -5.08 7.11
C THR A 136 -1.34 -5.01 8.47
N GLU A 137 -2.20 -4.01 8.65
CA GLU A 137 -2.98 -3.88 9.89
C GLU A 137 -3.78 -5.16 10.18
N LEU A 138 -3.90 -5.45 11.47
CA LEU A 138 -4.68 -6.56 12.01
C LEU A 138 -6.15 -6.42 11.58
N SER A 139 -6.57 -7.19 10.58
CA SER A 139 -7.97 -7.63 10.51
C SER A 139 -8.20 -8.70 11.59
N ASP A 140 -9.45 -9.11 11.84
CA ASP A 140 -9.92 -9.98 12.96
C ASP A 140 -9.11 -11.27 13.26
N ARG A 141 -8.12 -11.62 12.44
CA ARG A 141 -7.10 -12.64 12.71
C ARG A 141 -5.94 -11.98 13.47
N ASN A 142 -5.85 -12.23 14.77
CA ASN A 142 -4.90 -11.71 15.78
C ASN A 142 -3.37 -11.61 15.46
N PHE A 143 -2.88 -11.80 14.23
CA PHE A 143 -1.46 -11.70 13.90
C PHE A 143 -1.21 -10.76 12.70
N PRO A 144 -0.28 -9.80 12.82
CA PRO A 144 0.14 -8.98 11.69
C PRO A 144 0.81 -9.85 10.62
N GLU A 145 0.40 -9.66 9.36
CA GLU A 145 1.06 -10.28 8.21
C GLU A 145 2.13 -9.35 7.65
N PHE A 146 3.24 -9.94 7.21
CA PHE A 146 4.39 -9.23 6.69
C PHE A 146 4.64 -9.65 5.25
N TYR A 147 4.83 -8.67 4.36
CA TYR A 147 5.04 -8.89 2.94
C TYR A 147 6.34 -8.25 2.47
N PHE A 148 7.14 -8.96 1.68
CA PHE A 148 8.34 -8.38 1.06
C PHE A 148 7.94 -7.45 -0.08
N ARG A 149 8.26 -6.15 0.04
CA ARG A 149 8.00 -5.15 -1.01
C ARG A 149 9.24 -4.75 -1.80
N TYR A 150 10.41 -5.02 -1.25
CA TYR A 150 11.68 -4.80 -1.92
C TYR A 150 12.73 -5.71 -1.30
N CYS A 151 13.66 -6.20 -2.12
CA CYS A 151 14.94 -6.68 -1.65
C CYS A 151 16.01 -6.46 -2.72
N ASN A 152 17.26 -6.26 -2.31
CA ASN A 152 18.36 -6.07 -3.23
C ASN A 152 19.00 -7.40 -3.64
N ASN A 153 19.89 -7.36 -4.63
CA ASN A 153 20.58 -8.56 -5.12
C ASN A 153 21.38 -9.28 -4.03
N GLU A 154 21.98 -8.54 -3.08
CA GLU A 154 22.70 -9.16 -1.96
C GLU A 154 21.77 -9.97 -1.04
N PHE A 155 20.52 -9.54 -0.88
CA PHE A 155 19.51 -10.32 -0.15
C PHE A 155 19.17 -11.62 -0.86
N LEU A 156 18.96 -11.56 -2.18
CA LEU A 156 18.72 -12.75 -3.01
C LEU A 156 19.88 -13.74 -2.94
N ASN A 157 21.12 -13.24 -3.04
CA ASN A 157 22.33 -14.05 -2.93
C ASN A 157 22.46 -14.69 -1.53
N TYR A 158 22.20 -13.92 -0.47
CA TYR A 158 22.28 -14.39 0.92
C TYR A 158 21.26 -15.51 1.21
N HIS A 159 20.07 -15.43 0.62
CA HIS A 159 19.01 -16.44 0.77
C HIS A 159 19.00 -17.52 -0.32
N ASN A 160 19.85 -17.41 -1.35
CA ASN A 160 19.88 -18.29 -2.51
C ASN A 160 18.51 -18.46 -3.17
N CYS A 161 17.82 -17.35 -3.45
CA CYS A 161 16.49 -17.30 -4.05
C CYS A 161 16.42 -16.30 -5.22
N SER A 162 15.36 -16.38 -6.03
CA SER A 162 15.08 -15.40 -7.08
C SER A 162 14.12 -14.30 -6.60
N MET A 163 14.02 -13.20 -7.37
CA MET A 163 13.05 -12.12 -7.09
C MET A 163 11.60 -12.63 -7.05
N GLU A 164 11.23 -13.55 -7.96
CA GLU A 164 9.90 -14.18 -8.02
C GLU A 164 9.61 -15.06 -6.80
N ASP A 165 10.66 -15.54 -6.12
CA ASP A 165 10.49 -16.38 -4.94
C ASP A 165 10.07 -15.59 -3.72
N ILE A 166 10.32 -14.27 -3.69
CA ILE A 166 10.19 -13.46 -2.48
C ILE A 166 9.28 -12.25 -2.64
N LEU A 167 9.31 -11.57 -3.79
CA LEU A 167 8.61 -10.30 -3.96
C LEU A 167 7.10 -10.52 -3.83
N ASN A 168 6.47 -9.69 -3.00
CA ASN A 168 5.06 -9.75 -2.62
C ASN A 168 4.60 -11.02 -1.92
N LYS A 169 5.50 -11.94 -1.59
CA LYS A 169 5.16 -13.09 -0.75
C LYS A 169 5.19 -12.69 0.71
N SER A 170 4.39 -13.39 1.50
CA SER A 170 4.43 -13.17 2.94
C SER A 170 5.69 -13.76 3.56
N HIS A 171 6.11 -13.24 4.71
CA HIS A 171 7.21 -13.83 5.49
C HIS A 171 6.94 -15.30 5.79
N LEU A 172 5.68 -15.66 6.09
CA LEU A 172 5.28 -17.04 6.37
C LEU A 172 5.36 -17.92 5.11
N GLU A 173 5.02 -17.40 3.93
CA GLU A 173 5.18 -18.15 2.67
C GLU A 173 6.65 -18.39 2.32
N PHE A 174 7.53 -17.42 2.58
CA PHE A 174 8.94 -17.51 2.20
C PHE A 174 9.79 -18.27 3.22
N PHE A 175 9.65 -17.98 4.53
CA PHE A 175 10.43 -18.60 5.59
C PHE A 175 9.69 -19.72 6.33
N GLY A 176 8.40 -19.93 6.07
CA GLY A 176 7.58 -20.79 6.93
C GLY A 176 7.58 -20.26 8.36
N PHE A 177 7.64 -21.18 9.33
CA PHE A 177 7.74 -20.84 10.74
C PHE A 177 9.17 -20.49 11.19
N ALA A 178 10.17 -20.70 10.32
CA ALA A 178 11.53 -20.24 10.60
C ALA A 178 11.49 -18.71 10.68
N MET A 179 12.09 -18.13 11.73
CA MET A 179 12.21 -16.69 11.91
C MET A 179 10.93 -15.93 12.35
N THR A 180 9.86 -16.64 12.75
CA THR A 180 8.64 -15.99 13.29
C THR A 180 8.87 -15.20 14.57
N HIS A 181 9.91 -15.53 15.35
CA HIS A 181 10.30 -14.78 16.56
C HIS A 181 10.77 -13.35 16.26
N LEU A 182 11.14 -13.04 15.01
CA LEU A 182 11.55 -11.70 14.59
C LEU A 182 10.35 -10.77 14.34
N LEU A 183 9.17 -11.33 14.04
CA LEU A 183 8.01 -10.56 13.59
C LEU A 183 7.52 -9.56 14.63
N ALA A 184 7.61 -9.90 15.92
CA ALA A 184 7.23 -8.97 16.99
C ALA A 184 8.15 -7.72 17.00
N ALA A 185 9.45 -7.89 16.73
CA ALA A 185 10.38 -6.78 16.65
C ALA A 185 10.15 -5.95 15.37
N PHE A 186 9.83 -6.60 14.25
CA PHE A 186 9.51 -5.90 13.01
C PHE A 186 8.19 -5.11 13.13
N ALA A 187 7.16 -5.66 13.78
CA ALA A 187 5.90 -4.97 14.06
C ALA A 187 6.12 -3.71 14.90
N ASP A 188 6.87 -3.85 16.01
CA ASP A 188 7.17 -2.73 16.89
C ASP A 188 7.85 -1.59 16.14
N ILE A 189 8.87 -1.89 15.32
CA ILE A 189 9.55 -0.89 14.49
C ILE A 189 8.60 -0.29 13.43
N ALA A 190 7.80 -1.12 12.75
CA ALA A 190 6.93 -0.67 11.69
C ALA A 190 5.78 0.24 12.18
N PHE A 191 5.25 -0.01 13.38
CA PHE A 191 4.15 0.78 13.96
C PHE A 191 4.64 1.94 14.83
N ASN A 192 5.64 1.72 15.68
CA ASN A 192 6.09 2.70 16.67
C ASN A 192 7.32 3.51 16.21
N GLY A 193 7.96 3.09 15.11
CA GLY A 193 9.14 3.73 14.56
C GLY A 193 10.46 3.34 15.25
N GLY A 194 11.51 4.09 14.91
CA GLY A 194 12.85 3.89 15.45
C GLY A 194 13.69 2.84 14.71
N SER A 195 14.72 2.34 15.39
CA SER A 195 15.69 1.38 14.86
C SER A 195 16.17 0.42 15.93
N ARG A 196 16.47 -0.83 15.56
CA ARG A 196 16.92 -1.88 16.45
C ARG A 196 17.97 -2.76 15.80
N ILE A 197 18.99 -3.14 16.57
CA ILE A 197 19.93 -4.20 16.19
C ILE A 197 19.41 -5.50 16.79
N ILE A 198 19.28 -6.52 15.95
CA ILE A 198 18.79 -7.85 16.31
C ILE A 198 19.87 -8.87 15.98
N HIS A 199 20.32 -9.60 17.00
CA HIS A 199 21.17 -10.77 16.82
C HIS A 199 20.26 -11.98 16.65
N ASN A 200 20.44 -12.70 15.55
CA ASN A 200 19.61 -13.83 15.18
C ASN A 200 20.48 -15.02 14.85
N TYR A 201 20.30 -16.10 15.60
CA TYR A 201 20.88 -17.39 15.29
C TYR A 201 19.91 -18.17 14.40
N ARG A 202 20.43 -18.65 13.27
CA ARG A 202 19.68 -19.45 12.31
C ARG A 202 20.03 -20.92 12.46
N GLU A 203 19.10 -21.70 12.99
CA GLU A 203 19.27 -23.15 13.18
C GLU A 203 19.39 -23.91 11.85
N ASP A 204 18.72 -23.44 10.80
CA ASP A 204 18.65 -24.09 9.49
C ASP A 204 19.98 -24.13 8.74
N ASN A 205 20.89 -23.19 9.04
CA ASN A 205 22.20 -23.12 8.40
C ASN A 205 23.36 -22.94 9.40
N HIS A 206 23.08 -23.00 10.71
CA HIS A 206 24.02 -22.75 11.80
C HIS A 206 24.81 -21.44 11.62
N ARG A 207 24.12 -20.35 11.27
CA ARG A 207 24.74 -19.04 11.09
C ARG A 207 24.19 -18.02 12.07
N ASP A 208 25.08 -17.28 12.70
CA ASP A 208 24.73 -16.03 13.35
C ASP A 208 24.63 -14.92 12.30
N CYS A 209 23.55 -14.14 12.38
CA CYS A 209 23.46 -12.89 11.66
C CYS A 209 23.07 -11.75 12.59
N THR A 210 23.64 -10.58 12.33
CA THR A 210 23.20 -9.33 12.95
C THR A 210 22.41 -8.54 11.93
N MET A 211 21.18 -8.18 12.28
CA MET A 211 20.29 -7.38 11.46
C MET A 211 20.14 -6.01 12.09
N HIS A 212 20.31 -4.96 11.30
CA HIS A 212 19.92 -3.61 11.66
C HIS A 212 18.59 -3.30 11.00
N CYS A 213 17.56 -3.09 11.82
CA CYS A 213 16.20 -2.86 11.39
C CYS A 213 15.78 -1.43 11.74
N PHE A 214 15.03 -0.77 10.87
CA PHE A 214 14.56 0.60 11.10
C PHE A 214 13.27 0.90 10.33
N GLN A 215 12.49 1.85 10.81
CA GLN A 215 11.26 2.25 10.13
C GLN A 215 11.59 3.16 8.94
N LEU A 216 11.16 2.76 7.75
CA LEU A 216 11.27 3.59 6.53
C LEU A 216 10.14 4.63 6.47
N ARG A 217 8.92 4.17 6.70
CA ARG A 217 7.69 4.94 6.79
C ARG A 217 6.66 4.13 7.59
N GLU A 218 5.54 4.74 7.94
CA GLU A 218 4.45 4.08 8.67
C GLU A 218 4.05 2.75 8.01
N ASN A 219 3.99 1.68 8.80
CA ASN A 219 3.73 0.29 8.38
C ASN A 219 4.86 -0.42 7.62
N TYR A 220 6.09 0.10 7.63
CA TYR A 220 7.22 -0.56 6.97
C TYR A 220 8.43 -0.71 7.88
N CYS A 221 9.02 -1.91 7.87
CA CYS A 221 10.29 -2.21 8.51
C CYS A 221 11.35 -2.52 7.44
N ALA A 222 12.43 -1.74 7.43
CA ALA A 222 13.65 -2.04 6.70
C ALA A 222 14.48 -3.06 7.47
N VAL A 223 15.17 -3.96 6.78
CA VAL A 223 16.10 -4.92 7.39
C VAL A 223 17.39 -4.94 6.58
N ALA A 224 18.50 -4.62 7.23
CA ALA A 224 19.85 -4.74 6.69
C ALA A 224 20.63 -5.81 7.45
N VAL A 225 21.14 -6.83 6.78
CA VAL A 225 22.03 -7.82 7.42
C VAL A 225 23.45 -7.24 7.41
N VAL A 226 23.99 -6.91 8.58
CA VAL A 226 25.24 -6.14 8.72
C VAL A 226 26.45 -6.98 9.13
N SER A 227 26.22 -8.17 9.71
CA SER A 227 27.25 -9.17 9.89
C SER A 227 26.67 -10.55 9.72
N TRP A 228 27.43 -11.40 9.02
CA TRP A 228 27.13 -12.81 8.82
C TRP A 228 28.46 -13.55 8.63
N GLU A 229 28.58 -14.75 9.17
CA GLU A 229 29.80 -15.54 8.99
C GLU A 229 29.83 -16.12 7.56
N TYR A 230 30.80 -15.69 6.74
CA TYR A 230 31.18 -16.37 5.50
C TYR A 230 32.01 -17.61 5.86
N LYS A 231 31.64 -18.77 5.28
CA LYS A 231 32.57 -19.90 5.14
C LYS A 231 33.31 -19.76 3.82
#